data_AF-A0A7C0VVL5-F1
#
_entry.id   AF-A0A7C0VVL5-F1
#
_cell.length_a   1.000
_cell.length_b   1.000
_cell.length_c   1.000
_cell.angle_alpha   90.00
_cell.angle_beta   90.00
_cell.angle_gamma   90.00
#
_symmetry.space_group_name_H-M   'P 1'
#
loop_
_entity.id
_entity.type
_entity.pdbx_description
1 polymer ?
#
loop_
_entity_poly.entity_id
_entity_poly.type
_entity_poly.pdbx_seq_one_letter_code
_entity_poly.pdbx_strand_id
1 'polypeptide(L)'
;MLGFSGRYPKRSAAASEAALGGGSGVRGGSAAVPQIGPIKALFSKTLNPVIALMIIAVADGFLFIIVGAWTVGGGETAMTGFLGKAIFGNAILHRFPYWGKVFPLDPLYWKIYISFGMLFGAFVGALLSGEFYLRLPRHLGEWTMITIGGLLMGIGIRLAFICNISTFFAVTTEMNLAGYLAVSGILAGAWVGTQIYKKALGV
;
A
#
# COMPACT_ATOMS: atom_id res chain seq x y z
N MET A 1 17.23 18.56 31.16
CA MET A 1 16.32 19.66 30.76
C MET A 1 16.41 19.80 29.25
N LEU A 2 15.45 19.51 28.37
CA LEU A 2 14.07 19.01 28.40
C LEU A 2 14.03 17.80 27.42
N GLY A 3 13.44 16.65 27.72
CA GLY A 3 11.99 16.49 27.90
C GLY A 3 11.36 15.86 26.64
N PHE A 4 11.77 14.63 26.32
CA PHE A 4 11.09 13.72 25.38
C PHE A 4 9.60 13.58 25.72
N SER A 5 8.74 13.43 24.70
CA SER A 5 7.32 12.96 24.73
C SER A 5 6.34 13.90 24.01
N GLY A 6 6.59 14.13 22.72
CA GLY A 6 5.53 14.51 21.78
C GLY A 6 4.74 13.27 21.38
N ARG A 7 3.83 12.83 22.25
CA ARG A 7 2.88 11.73 22.03
C ARG A 7 2.31 11.77 20.60
N TYR A 8 2.63 10.78 19.79
CA TYR A 8 1.79 10.35 18.68
C TYR A 8 0.34 10.27 19.18
N PRO A 9 -0.66 10.74 18.42
CA PRO A 9 -2.04 10.57 18.84
C PRO A 9 -2.32 9.07 18.97
N LYS A 10 -2.42 8.60 20.22
CA LYS A 10 -2.66 7.21 20.67
C LYS A 10 -3.95 6.58 20.11
N ARG A 11 -4.62 7.21 19.15
CA ARG A 11 -5.90 6.74 18.60
C ARG A 11 -5.72 5.59 17.60
N SER A 12 -4.65 5.57 16.82
CA SER A 12 -4.39 4.49 15.86
C SER A 12 -3.71 3.27 16.49
N ALA A 13 -2.81 3.48 17.47
CA ALA A 13 -2.18 2.37 18.21
C ALA A 13 -3.19 1.64 19.10
N ALA A 14 -4.02 2.38 19.85
CA ALA A 14 -5.06 1.78 20.68
C ALA A 14 -6.14 1.05 19.87
N ALA A 15 -6.45 1.50 18.65
CA ALA A 15 -7.37 0.80 17.75
C ALA A 15 -6.78 -0.50 17.19
N SER A 16 -5.46 -0.55 16.96
CA SER A 16 -4.76 -1.77 16.53
C SER A 16 -4.56 -2.76 17.68
N GLU A 17 -4.28 -2.28 18.90
CA GLU A 17 -4.13 -3.11 20.10
C GLU A 17 -5.48 -3.66 20.60
N ALA A 18 -6.57 -2.89 20.50
CA ALA A 18 -7.92 -3.35 20.86
C ALA A 18 -8.47 -4.43 19.91
N ALA A 19 -7.98 -4.52 18.67
CA ALA A 19 -8.35 -5.57 17.73
C ALA A 19 -7.64 -6.91 18.00
N LEU A 20 -6.53 -6.90 18.76
CA LEU A 20 -5.73 -8.09 19.11
C LEU A 20 -5.97 -8.57 20.55
N GLY A 21 -6.49 -7.72 21.44
CA GLY A 21 -6.74 -8.04 22.85
C GLY A 21 -8.18 -8.44 23.15
N GLY A 22 -8.50 -9.73 23.04
CA GLY A 22 -9.75 -10.28 23.58
C GLY A 22 -9.78 -10.28 25.11
N GLY A 23 -10.78 -9.60 25.68
CA GLY A 23 -11.41 -9.96 26.96
C GLY A 23 -10.86 -9.32 28.24
N SER A 24 -11.60 -8.38 28.81
CA SER A 24 -12.16 -8.42 30.19
C SER A 24 -12.73 -7.05 30.58
N GLY A 25 -13.93 -7.07 31.18
CA GLY A 25 -14.85 -5.94 31.18
C GLY A 25 -14.59 -4.83 32.19
N VAL A 26 -15.17 -3.66 31.90
CA VAL A 26 -15.56 -2.65 32.89
C VAL A 26 -16.89 -2.02 32.45
N ARG A 27 -17.80 -1.92 33.41
CA ARG A 27 -19.18 -1.41 33.35
C ARG A 27 -19.23 0.10 33.10
N GLY A 28 -20.33 0.53 32.48
CA GLY A 28 -21.13 1.66 32.96
C GLY A 28 -20.73 3.06 32.47
N GLY A 29 -21.45 3.55 31.46
CA GLY A 29 -21.41 4.95 31.05
C GLY A 29 -22.18 5.16 29.76
N SER A 30 -23.50 5.36 29.86
CA SER A 30 -24.39 5.68 28.73
C SER A 30 -24.05 7.08 28.19
N ALA A 31 -23.04 7.15 27.31
CA ALA A 31 -22.80 8.32 26.49
C ALA A 31 -23.56 8.13 25.18
N ALA A 32 -24.51 9.03 24.93
CA ALA A 32 -25.33 9.06 23.73
C ALA A 32 -24.47 8.82 22.48
N VAL A 33 -24.70 7.68 21.81
CA VAL A 33 -24.08 7.36 20.53
C VAL A 33 -24.55 8.45 19.57
N PRO A 34 -23.64 9.27 18.99
CA PRO A 34 -24.04 10.19 17.95
C PRO A 34 -24.68 9.34 16.86
N GLN A 35 -25.86 9.73 16.38
CA GLN A 35 -26.55 9.09 15.25
C GLN A 35 -25.70 9.30 13.98
N ILE A 36 -24.63 8.53 13.88
CA ILE A 36 -23.74 8.47 12.73
C ILE A 36 -24.49 7.60 11.72
N GLY A 37 -24.91 8.19 10.60
CA GLY A 37 -25.56 7.44 9.52
C GLY A 37 -24.74 6.20 9.13
N PRO A 38 -25.38 5.13 8.62
CA PRO A 38 -24.76 3.79 8.48
C PRO A 38 -23.46 3.81 7.67
N ILE A 39 -23.35 4.73 6.70
CA ILE A 39 -22.16 4.95 5.89
C ILE A 39 -20.99 5.47 6.74
N LYS A 40 -21.21 6.52 7.54
CA LYS A 40 -20.14 7.04 8.42
C LYS A 40 -19.81 6.08 9.57
N ALA A 41 -20.76 5.26 10.00
CA ALA A 41 -20.53 4.25 11.03
C ALA A 41 -19.59 3.15 10.53
N LEU A 42 -19.76 2.72 9.27
CA LEU A 42 -18.88 1.76 8.59
C LEU A 42 -17.44 2.27 8.45
N PHE A 43 -17.26 3.57 8.24
CA PHE A 43 -15.94 4.21 8.10
C PHE A 43 -15.29 4.61 9.43
N SER A 44 -16.04 4.64 10.53
CA SER A 44 -15.53 5.00 11.86
C SER A 44 -14.97 3.82 12.68
N LYS A 45 -15.25 2.58 12.24
CA LYS A 45 -14.73 1.35 12.84
C LYS A 45 -13.83 0.62 11.85
N THR A 46 -12.81 -0.07 12.36
CA THR A 46 -12.07 -1.07 11.59
C THR A 46 -13.05 -2.13 11.11
N LEU A 47 -13.19 -2.27 9.78
CA LEU A 47 -14.01 -3.32 9.19
C LEU A 47 -13.47 -4.68 9.64
N ASN A 48 -14.35 -5.64 9.92
CA ASN A 48 -13.93 -6.99 10.29
C ASN A 48 -13.01 -7.53 9.16
N PRO A 49 -11.78 -8.00 9.48
CA PRO A 49 -10.81 -8.40 8.47
C PRO A 49 -11.36 -9.49 7.55
N VAL A 50 -12.22 -10.38 8.04
CA VAL A 50 -12.85 -11.41 7.22
C VAL A 50 -13.77 -10.79 6.17
N ILE A 51 -14.61 -9.83 6.56
CA ILE A 51 -15.52 -9.14 5.63
C ILE A 51 -14.73 -8.34 4.60
N ALA A 52 -13.66 -7.65 5.04
CA ALA A 52 -12.77 -6.93 4.14
C ALA A 52 -12.12 -7.85 3.10
N LEU A 53 -11.58 -9.00 3.54
CA LEU A 53 -10.96 -9.98 2.66
C LEU A 53 -11.98 -10.60 1.70
N MET A 54 -13.21 -10.87 2.14
CA MET A 54 -14.27 -11.37 1.26
C MET A 54 -14.62 -10.37 0.15
N ILE A 55 -14.75 -9.07 0.49
CA ILE A 55 -15.00 -8.02 -0.50
C ILE A 55 -13.85 -7.93 -1.50
N ILE A 56 -12.60 -7.94 -1.02
CA ILE A 56 -11.42 -7.89 -1.87
C ILE A 56 -11.35 -9.13 -2.77
N ALA A 57 -11.62 -10.32 -2.26
CA ALA A 57 -11.59 -11.57 -3.04
C ALA A 57 -12.62 -11.56 -4.17
N VAL A 58 -13.86 -11.09 -3.90
CA VAL A 58 -14.90 -10.97 -4.92
C VAL A 58 -14.53 -9.91 -5.96
N ALA A 59 -14.03 -8.76 -5.51
CA ALA A 59 -13.62 -7.67 -6.41
C ALA A 59 -12.41 -8.08 -7.28
N ASP A 60 -11.43 -8.77 -6.71
CA ASP A 60 -10.26 -9.26 -7.43
C ASP A 60 -10.64 -10.34 -8.45
N GLY A 61 -11.50 -11.29 -8.08
CA GLY A 61 -12.02 -12.29 -9.02
C GLY A 61 -12.77 -11.65 -10.19
N PHE A 62 -13.61 -10.64 -9.93
CA PHE A 62 -14.29 -9.88 -10.99
C PHE A 62 -13.31 -9.11 -11.88
N LEU A 63 -12.31 -8.46 -11.29
CA LEU A 63 -11.29 -7.71 -12.02
C LEU A 63 -10.42 -8.64 -12.86
N PHE A 64 -10.07 -9.81 -12.34
CA PHE A 64 -9.29 -10.83 -13.03
C PHE A 64 -9.99 -11.32 -14.31
N ILE A 65 -11.31 -11.48 -14.27
CA ILE A 65 -12.11 -11.89 -15.44
C ILE A 65 -12.13 -10.80 -16.52
N ILE A 66 -12.24 -9.53 -16.14
CA ILE A 66 -12.43 -8.43 -17.10
C ILE A 66 -11.10 -7.95 -17.69
N VAL A 67 -10.08 -7.80 -16.85
CA VAL A 67 -8.85 -7.09 -17.20
C VAL A 67 -7.59 -7.95 -17.00
N GLY A 68 -7.65 -8.95 -16.12
CA GLY A 68 -6.53 -9.81 -15.75
C GLY A 68 -5.92 -9.46 -14.39
N ALA A 69 -4.75 -10.00 -14.10
CA ALA A 69 -4.15 -9.91 -12.76
C ALA A 69 -3.94 -8.47 -12.26
N TRP A 70 -4.41 -8.21 -11.03
CA TRP A 70 -4.19 -6.94 -10.35
C TRP A 70 -2.69 -6.71 -10.09
N THR A 71 -2.12 -5.70 -10.74
CA THR A 71 -0.70 -5.35 -10.54
C THR A 71 -0.48 -3.85 -10.59
N VAL A 72 0.28 -3.34 -9.62
CA VAL A 72 0.61 -1.93 -9.47
C VAL A 72 1.91 -1.58 -10.20
N GLY A 73 2.89 -2.48 -10.15
CA GLY A 73 4.22 -2.27 -10.70
C GLY A 73 4.19 -1.95 -12.21
N GLY A 74 3.30 -2.61 -12.96
CA GLY A 74 3.14 -2.33 -14.39
C GLY A 74 2.62 -0.91 -14.70
N GLY A 75 1.66 -0.42 -13.93
CA GLY A 75 1.11 0.93 -14.07
C GLY A 75 2.09 2.03 -13.67
N GLU A 76 2.80 1.83 -12.55
CA GLU A 76 3.86 2.74 -12.08
C GLU A 76 5.03 2.82 -13.06
N THR A 77 5.35 1.70 -13.71
CA THR A 77 6.27 1.71 -14.84
C THR A 77 5.71 2.64 -15.90
N ALA A 78 4.59 2.31 -16.52
CA ALA A 78 4.08 3.06 -17.66
C ALA A 78 4.00 4.58 -17.38
N MET A 79 3.57 4.97 -16.17
CA MET A 79 3.54 6.37 -15.73
C MET A 79 4.93 7.02 -15.67
N THR A 80 5.94 6.34 -15.13
CA THR A 80 7.33 6.82 -15.12
C THR A 80 7.89 6.99 -16.55
N GLY A 81 7.32 6.29 -17.53
CA GLY A 81 7.73 6.36 -18.94
C GLY A 81 7.16 7.54 -19.65
N PHE A 82 5.88 7.80 -19.39
CA PHE A 82 5.25 9.05 -19.78
C PHE A 82 5.97 10.24 -19.16
N LEU A 83 6.35 10.17 -17.89
CA LEU A 83 7.15 11.20 -17.23
C LEU A 83 8.54 11.35 -17.87
N GLY A 84 9.24 10.24 -18.14
CA GLY A 84 10.53 10.25 -18.82
C GLY A 84 10.46 10.82 -20.22
N LYS A 85 9.39 10.53 -20.97
CA LYS A 85 9.11 11.11 -22.30
C LYS A 85 8.78 12.60 -22.20
N ALA A 86 8.09 13.04 -21.15
CA ALA A 86 7.77 14.44 -20.92
C ALA A 86 9.01 15.29 -20.56
N ILE A 87 9.95 14.73 -19.80
CA ILE A 87 11.16 15.45 -19.34
C ILE A 87 12.30 15.39 -20.38
N PHE A 88 12.53 14.22 -21.00
CA PHE A 88 13.69 13.97 -21.87
C PHE A 88 13.31 13.81 -23.36
N GLY A 89 12.03 13.98 -23.71
CA GLY A 89 11.52 13.84 -25.06
C GLY A 89 11.55 12.41 -25.61
N ASN A 90 11.38 12.26 -26.92
CA ASN A 90 11.41 10.96 -27.61
C ASN A 90 12.81 10.31 -27.62
N ALA A 91 13.86 11.03 -27.22
CA ALA A 91 15.22 10.52 -27.16
C ALA A 91 15.38 9.40 -26.12
N ILE A 92 14.55 9.36 -25.07
CA ILE A 92 14.60 8.32 -24.04
C ILE A 92 14.20 6.95 -24.60
N LEU A 93 13.31 6.89 -25.60
CA LEU A 93 12.88 5.62 -26.22
C LEU A 93 14.00 4.97 -27.04
N HIS A 94 14.88 5.78 -27.65
CA HIS A 94 16.05 5.29 -28.38
C HIS A 94 17.21 4.93 -27.45
N ARG A 95 17.39 5.65 -26.33
CA ARG A 95 18.47 5.39 -25.36
C ARG A 95 18.17 4.19 -24.45
N PHE A 96 16.90 3.97 -24.11
CA PHE A 96 16.45 2.89 -23.23
C PHE A 96 15.31 2.08 -23.89
N PRO A 97 15.63 1.05 -24.69
CA PRO A 97 14.63 0.23 -25.39
C PRO A 97 13.69 -0.57 -24.46
N TYR A 98 13.94 -0.54 -23.14
CA TYR A 98 13.06 -1.11 -22.11
C TYR A 98 11.61 -0.61 -22.23
N TRP A 99 11.46 0.70 -22.45
CA TRP A 99 10.17 1.37 -22.55
C TRP A 99 9.49 1.21 -23.92
N GLY A 100 10.25 0.88 -24.97
CA GLY A 100 9.68 0.61 -26.29
C GLY A 100 9.27 -0.84 -26.48
N LYS A 101 9.88 -1.79 -25.74
CA LYS A 101 9.69 -3.24 -25.94
C LYS A 101 8.90 -3.94 -24.84
N VAL A 102 8.98 -3.49 -23.59
CA VAL A 102 8.40 -4.21 -22.44
C VAL A 102 7.11 -3.54 -21.92
N PHE A 103 6.96 -2.22 -22.10
CA PHE A 103 5.77 -1.47 -21.68
C PHE A 103 5.38 -0.45 -22.76
N PRO A 104 4.43 -0.75 -23.65
CA PRO A 104 4.01 0.24 -24.64
C PRO A 104 3.52 1.51 -23.93
N LEU A 105 4.03 2.67 -24.36
CA LEU A 105 3.55 3.98 -23.89
C LEU A 105 2.22 4.30 -24.57
N ASP A 106 1.21 3.50 -24.26
CA ASP A 106 -0.17 3.78 -24.65
C ASP A 106 -0.88 4.52 -23.51
N PRO A 107 -1.47 5.70 -23.77
CA PRO A 107 -2.23 6.44 -22.77
C PRO A 107 -3.43 5.65 -22.23
N LEU A 108 -3.88 4.65 -23.01
CA LEU A 108 -4.98 3.76 -22.66
C LEU A 108 -4.54 2.48 -21.93
N TYR A 109 -3.30 2.43 -21.43
CA TYR A 109 -2.81 1.25 -20.73
C TYR A 109 -3.60 1.04 -19.43
N TRP A 110 -4.45 0.01 -19.40
CA TRP A 110 -5.41 -0.27 -18.32
C TRP A 110 -4.78 -0.31 -16.93
N LYS A 111 -3.52 -0.75 -16.82
CA LYS A 111 -2.79 -0.80 -15.54
C LYS A 111 -2.59 0.57 -14.90
N ILE A 112 -2.51 1.64 -15.69
CA ILE A 112 -2.39 3.01 -15.20
C ILE A 112 -3.69 3.43 -14.48
N TYR A 113 -4.85 3.10 -15.06
CA TYR A 113 -6.15 3.43 -14.47
C TYR A 113 -6.40 2.69 -13.16
N ILE A 114 -5.92 1.46 -13.01
CA ILE A 114 -6.00 0.73 -11.73
C ILE A 114 -5.18 1.46 -10.65
N SER A 115 -3.97 1.92 -10.97
CA SER A 115 -3.15 2.72 -10.04
C SER A 115 -3.85 4.01 -9.61
N PHE A 116 -4.46 4.74 -10.57
CA PHE A 116 -5.26 5.92 -10.23
C PHE A 116 -6.52 5.59 -9.43
N GLY A 117 -7.20 4.48 -9.74
CA GLY A 117 -8.37 4.00 -9.00
C GLY A 117 -8.03 3.68 -7.54
N MET A 118 -6.87 3.06 -7.28
CA MET A 118 -6.40 2.83 -5.91
C MET A 118 -6.07 4.14 -5.19
N LEU A 119 -5.39 5.08 -5.86
CA LEU A 119 -5.07 6.38 -5.28
C LEU A 119 -6.35 7.15 -4.90
N PHE A 120 -7.31 7.20 -5.82
CA PHE A 120 -8.59 7.88 -5.60
C PHE A 120 -9.44 7.16 -4.54
N GLY A 121 -9.49 5.82 -4.57
CA GLY A 121 -10.19 5.02 -3.57
C GLY A 121 -9.64 5.20 -2.16
N ALA A 122 -8.31 5.21 -2.02
CA ALA A 122 -7.65 5.48 -0.74
C ALA A 122 -7.91 6.91 -0.25
N PHE A 123 -7.91 7.89 -1.17
CA PHE A 123 -8.20 9.29 -0.84
C PHE A 123 -9.64 9.50 -0.37
N VAL A 124 -10.63 8.97 -1.11
CA VAL A 124 -12.04 9.02 -0.73
C VAL A 124 -12.26 8.27 0.58
N GLY A 125 -11.63 7.12 0.76
CA GLY A 125 -11.71 6.35 2.01
C GLY A 125 -11.18 7.13 3.21
N ALA A 126 -10.04 7.81 3.07
CA ALA A 126 -9.45 8.64 4.12
C ALA A 126 -10.30 9.89 4.43
N LEU A 127 -10.96 10.47 3.43
CA LEU A 127 -11.86 11.61 3.62
C LEU A 127 -13.15 11.20 4.35
N LEU A 128 -13.71 10.04 4.00
CA LEU A 128 -14.92 9.50 4.63
C LEU A 128 -14.68 9.00 6.05
N SER A 129 -13.48 8.48 6.36
CA SER A 129 -13.09 8.11 7.73
C SER A 129 -12.78 9.33 8.61
N GLY A 130 -12.58 10.51 8.01
CA GLY A 130 -12.16 11.72 8.73
C GLY A 130 -10.73 11.60 9.31
N GLU A 131 -9.97 10.59 8.87
CA GLU A 131 -8.58 10.35 9.29
C GLU A 131 -7.56 10.93 8.32
N PHE A 132 -8.01 11.73 7.34
CA PHE A 132 -7.11 12.40 6.41
C PHE A 132 -6.16 13.34 7.17
N TYR A 133 -4.88 12.94 7.21
CA TYR A 133 -3.82 13.70 7.84
C TYR A 133 -2.57 13.61 6.97
N LEU A 134 -2.10 14.76 6.46
CA LEU A 134 -0.86 14.85 5.71
C LEU A 134 0.32 14.65 6.67
N ARG A 135 0.93 13.45 6.63
CA ARG A 135 2.15 13.13 7.38
C ARG A 135 3.37 13.42 6.53
N LEU A 136 4.15 14.41 6.94
CA LEU A 136 5.47 14.69 6.38
C LEU A 136 6.53 14.18 7.36
N PRO A 137 7.60 13.52 6.88
CA PRO A 137 8.69 13.08 7.75
C PRO A 137 9.37 14.31 8.33
N ARG A 138 9.57 14.32 9.65
CA ARG A 138 10.15 15.48 10.36
C ARG A 138 11.67 15.42 10.43
N HIS A 139 12.26 14.25 10.17
CA HIS A 139 13.69 14.01 10.26
C HIS A 139 14.31 13.70 8.90
N LEU A 140 15.50 14.26 8.64
CA LEU A 140 16.25 13.99 7.42
C LEU A 140 16.64 12.51 7.29
N GLY A 141 16.88 11.82 8.41
CA GLY A 141 17.15 10.38 8.42
C GLY A 141 15.98 9.53 7.93
N GLU A 142 14.74 9.93 8.23
CA GLU A 142 13.53 9.26 7.72
C GLU A 142 13.40 9.45 6.21
N TRP A 143 13.67 10.65 5.70
CA TRP A 143 13.69 10.94 4.27
C TRP A 143 14.66 10.04 3.50
N THR A 144 15.89 9.90 4.01
CA THR A 144 16.89 9.02 3.41
C THR A 144 16.44 7.56 3.43
N MET A 145 15.90 7.08 4.55
CA MET A 145 15.37 5.71 4.66
C MET A 145 14.21 5.43 3.70
N ILE A 146 13.24 6.35 3.60
CA ILE A 146 12.10 6.21 2.68
C ILE A 146 12.59 6.18 1.23
N THR A 147 13.54 7.04 0.88
CA THR A 147 14.08 7.11 -0.49
C THR A 147 14.85 5.84 -0.86
N ILE A 148 15.74 5.37 0.04
CA ILE A 148 16.50 4.13 -0.17
C ILE A 148 15.55 2.94 -0.24
N GLY A 149 14.57 2.85 0.67
CA GLY A 149 13.57 1.79 0.67
C GLY A 149 12.75 1.75 -0.62
N GLY A 150 12.28 2.91 -1.09
CA GLY A 150 11.55 3.01 -2.35
C GLY A 150 12.38 2.58 -3.57
N LEU A 151 13.67 2.97 -3.61
CA LEU A 151 14.58 2.55 -4.67
C LEU A 151 14.79 1.03 -4.66
N LEU A 152 15.02 0.44 -3.49
CA LEU A 152 15.16 -1.01 -3.35
C LEU A 152 13.87 -1.76 -3.72
N MET A 153 12.69 -1.26 -3.35
CA MET A 153 11.41 -1.83 -3.77
C MET A 153 11.25 -1.80 -5.29
N GLY A 154 11.62 -0.68 -5.93
CA GLY A 154 11.60 -0.53 -7.38
C GLY A 154 12.52 -1.55 -8.08
N ILE A 155 13.76 -1.71 -7.59
CA ILE A 155 14.70 -2.70 -8.12
C ILE A 155 14.15 -4.13 -7.93
N GLY A 156 13.62 -4.44 -6.75
CA GLY A 156 13.07 -5.77 -6.45
C GLY A 156 11.91 -6.17 -7.37
N ILE A 157 10.95 -5.25 -7.60
CA ILE A 157 9.81 -5.51 -8.50
C ILE A 157 10.29 -5.76 -9.94
N ARG A 158 11.38 -5.14 -10.39
CA ARG A 158 11.94 -5.36 -11.74
C ARG A 158 12.64 -6.69 -11.89
N LEU A 159 13.31 -7.16 -10.83
CA LEU A 159 13.99 -8.44 -10.83
C LEU A 159 13.00 -9.60 -10.71
N ALA A 160 11.98 -9.44 -9.86
CA ALA A 160 10.99 -10.49 -9.59
C ALA A 160 9.78 -10.46 -10.55
N PHE A 161 9.54 -9.34 -11.25
CA PHE A 161 8.33 -9.06 -12.05
C PHE A 161 7.00 -9.12 -11.27
N ILE A 162 7.07 -9.10 -9.93
CA ILE A 162 5.93 -9.26 -9.03
C ILE A 162 6.00 -8.17 -7.94
N CYS A 163 4.86 -7.71 -7.46
CA CYS A 163 4.71 -6.81 -6.31
C CYS A 163 3.82 -7.44 -5.23
N ASN A 164 3.80 -6.90 -4.01
CA ASN A 164 3.07 -7.49 -2.86
C ASN A 164 1.60 -7.84 -3.17
N ILE A 165 0.82 -6.91 -3.74
CA ILE A 165 -0.59 -7.15 -4.08
C ILE A 165 -0.73 -8.28 -5.10
N SER A 166 0.05 -8.24 -6.19
CA SER A 166 -0.02 -9.28 -7.23
C SER A 166 0.46 -10.64 -6.71
N THR A 167 1.45 -10.67 -5.79
CA THR A 167 1.91 -11.94 -5.20
C THR A 167 0.76 -12.57 -4.42
N PHE A 168 0.15 -11.84 -3.49
CA PHE A 168 -0.84 -12.40 -2.57
C PHE A 168 -2.17 -12.73 -3.24
N PHE A 169 -2.67 -11.87 -4.14
CA PHE A 169 -4.00 -12.03 -4.71
C PHE A 169 -4.02 -12.83 -6.04
N ALA A 170 -2.96 -12.75 -6.85
CA ALA A 170 -2.92 -13.44 -8.15
C ALA A 170 -2.01 -14.69 -8.15
N VAL A 171 -0.72 -14.54 -7.85
CA VAL A 171 0.24 -15.63 -8.08
C VAL A 171 0.12 -16.75 -7.03
N THR A 172 -0.19 -16.41 -5.77
CA THR A 172 -0.37 -17.39 -4.69
C THR A 172 -1.67 -18.19 -4.83
N THR A 173 -2.75 -17.59 -5.36
CA THR A 173 -4.04 -18.28 -5.56
C THR A 173 -3.97 -19.28 -6.72
N GLU A 174 -3.12 -19.04 -7.71
CA GLU A 174 -2.81 -19.95 -8.82
C GLU A 174 -1.91 -21.14 -8.39
N MET A 175 -1.56 -21.27 -7.10
CA MET A 175 -0.63 -22.29 -6.57
C MET A 175 0.73 -22.31 -7.28
N ASN A 176 1.20 -21.16 -7.78
CA ASN A 176 2.47 -21.06 -8.48
C ASN A 176 3.64 -20.99 -7.48
N LEU A 177 4.66 -21.83 -7.69
CA LEU A 177 5.87 -21.88 -6.87
C LEU A 177 6.61 -20.54 -6.82
N ALA A 178 6.59 -19.77 -7.91
CA ALA A 178 7.17 -18.43 -7.97
C ALA A 178 6.50 -17.47 -6.96
N GLY A 179 5.18 -17.60 -6.76
CA GLY A 179 4.44 -16.81 -5.79
C GLY A 179 4.87 -17.13 -4.37
N TYR A 180 4.96 -18.41 -4.01
CA TYR A 180 5.39 -18.83 -2.68
C TYR A 180 6.84 -18.41 -2.36
N LEU A 181 7.75 -18.49 -3.34
CA LEU A 181 9.11 -17.98 -3.21
C LEU A 181 9.16 -16.45 -3.08
N ALA A 182 8.30 -15.73 -3.81
CA ALA A 182 8.19 -14.29 -3.67
C ALA A 182 7.65 -13.89 -2.29
N VAL A 183 6.66 -14.60 -1.74
CA VAL A 183 6.15 -14.36 -0.39
C VAL A 183 7.24 -14.53 0.67
N SER A 184 8.04 -15.61 0.59
CA SER A 184 9.13 -15.82 1.56
C SER A 184 10.21 -14.74 1.45
N GLY A 185 10.54 -14.31 0.23
CA GLY A 185 11.46 -13.20 -0.02
C GLY A 185 10.96 -11.86 0.54
N ILE A 186 9.67 -11.54 0.34
CA ILE A 186 9.04 -10.32 0.88
C ILE A 186 9.05 -10.36 2.42
N LEU A 187 8.70 -11.49 3.02
CA LEU A 187 8.69 -11.65 4.48
C LEU A 187 10.10 -11.51 5.08
N ALA A 188 11.10 -12.17 4.48
CA ALA A 188 12.48 -12.06 4.91
C ALA A 188 13.01 -10.62 4.76
N GLY A 189 12.74 -9.97 3.62
CA GLY A 189 13.12 -8.59 3.37
C GLY A 189 12.47 -7.61 4.34
N ALA A 190 11.17 -7.76 4.61
CA ALA A 190 10.44 -6.94 5.57
C ALA A 190 10.96 -7.13 7.01
N TRP A 191 11.31 -8.37 7.39
CA TRP A 191 11.89 -8.65 8.70
C TRP A 191 13.26 -7.98 8.87
N VAL A 192 14.17 -8.17 7.90
CA VAL A 192 15.49 -7.53 7.92
C VAL A 192 15.36 -6.00 7.90
N GLY A 193 14.50 -5.46 7.02
CA GLY A 193 14.24 -4.02 6.93
C GLY A 193 13.72 -3.43 8.25
N THR A 194 12.82 -4.14 8.94
CA THR A 194 12.30 -3.72 10.25
C THR A 194 13.42 -3.69 11.30
N GLN A 195 14.32 -4.68 11.30
CA GLN A 195 15.46 -4.70 12.24
C GLN A 195 16.44 -3.55 11.97
N ILE A 196 16.71 -3.24 10.70
CA ILE A 196 17.56 -2.11 10.31
C ILE A 196 16.91 -0.80 10.72
N TYR A 197 15.60 -0.65 10.49
CA TYR A 197 14.85 0.56 10.85
C TYR A 197 14.87 0.82 12.36
N LYS A 198 14.63 -0.22 13.17
CA LYS A 198 14.73 -0.14 14.65
C LYS A 198 16.12 0.32 15.10
N LYS A 199 17.18 -0.27 14.54
CA LYS A 199 18.56 0.10 14.85
C LYS A 199 18.92 1.53 14.42
N ALA A 200 18.41 1.98 13.27
CA ALA A 200 18.72 3.31 12.73
C ALA A 200 18.02 4.45 13.50
N LEU A 201 16.82 4.20 14.04
CA LEU A 201 16.05 5.19 14.80
C LEU A 201 16.13 5.00 16.33
N GLY A 202 16.86 4.00 16.80
CA GLY A 202 17.14 3.78 18.23
C GLY A 202 15.92 3.42 19.06
N VAL A 203 14.95 2.68 18.49
CA VAL A 203 13.74 2.18 19.17
C VAL A 203 13.83 0.68 19.40
#